data_AF-A0A0F5PN32-F1
#
_entry.id   AF-A0A0F5PN32-F1
#
_cell.length_a   1.000
_cell.length_b   1.000
_cell.length_c   1.000
_cell.angle_alpha   90.00
_cell.angle_beta   90.00
_cell.angle_gamma   90.00
#
_symmetry.space_group_name_H-M   'P 1'
#
loop_
_entity.id
_entity.type
_entity.pdbx_description
1 polymer ?
#
loop_
_entity_poly.entity_id
_entity_poly.type
_entity_poly.pdbx_seq_one_letter_code
_entity_poly.pdbx_strand_id
1 'polypeptide(L)'
;MKILKRLIIDIDEKLCQIAFLEDGKLKEYRPERKNGKNILGNIYKGKVENVLKGMQAAFVDIGLNKNAFLFLEDVVGREDKSITQVLKPGQEVMVQVTKEAIGLKSPRVTTNISIPGEYVVLMPFMNYVNVSHRIENPADRAKLAEIARRLKPEGMGLIMRTSSKNAKEEEIKEDIEKLLSVYEKIKENFKLLPSPSLIYSEESIAVKYLRDYQKKSDADITIILGKNVSLEG
;
A
#
# COMPACT_ATOMS: atom_id res chain seq x y z
N MET A 1 -36.28 -11.73 -9.10
CA MET A 1 -35.76 -12.24 -7.80
C MET A 1 -34.59 -11.35 -7.41
N LYS A 2 -34.60 -10.75 -6.21
CA LYS A 2 -33.47 -9.94 -5.72
C LYS A 2 -32.35 -10.91 -5.33
N ILE A 3 -31.19 -10.79 -5.97
CA ILE A 3 -30.00 -11.60 -5.64
C ILE A 3 -29.60 -11.28 -4.20
N LEU A 4 -29.48 -12.29 -3.35
CA LEU A 4 -29.11 -12.09 -1.94
C LEU A 4 -27.58 -12.06 -1.82
N LYS A 5 -27.05 -10.87 -1.52
CA LYS A 5 -25.61 -10.65 -1.34
C LYS A 5 -25.30 -10.51 0.14
N ARG A 6 -24.35 -11.30 0.65
CA ARG A 6 -23.89 -11.24 2.04
C ARG A 6 -22.38 -11.13 2.09
N LEU A 7 -21.90 -10.16 2.87
CA LEU A 7 -20.49 -10.03 3.23
C LEU A 7 -20.33 -10.49 4.68
N ILE A 8 -19.55 -11.55 4.89
CA ILE A 8 -19.21 -12.05 6.22
C ILE A 8 -17.78 -11.63 6.52
N ILE A 9 -17.61 -10.89 7.62
CA ILE A 9 -16.28 -10.53 8.12
C ILE A 9 -16.14 -11.14 9.50
N ASP A 10 -15.33 -12.18 9.62
CA ASP A 10 -14.99 -12.81 10.89
C ASP A 10 -13.65 -12.28 11.39
N ILE A 11 -13.67 -11.65 12.55
CA ILE A 11 -12.50 -10.98 13.13
C ILE A 11 -12.18 -11.62 14.48
N ASP A 12 -11.07 -12.35 14.55
CA ASP A 12 -10.47 -12.89 15.78
C ASP A 12 -9.14 -12.19 16.11
N GLU A 13 -8.52 -12.47 17.25
CA GLU A 13 -7.23 -11.92 17.68
C GLU A 13 -6.09 -12.20 16.69
N LYS A 14 -6.11 -13.36 16.02
CA LYS A 14 -5.03 -13.82 15.14
C LYS A 14 -5.37 -13.81 13.66
N LEU A 15 -6.64 -13.65 13.30
CA LEU A 15 -7.11 -13.85 11.93
C LEU A 15 -8.30 -12.93 11.66
N CYS A 16 -8.30 -12.30 10.49
CA CYS A 16 -9.47 -11.67 9.90
C CYS A 16 -9.83 -12.44 8.64
N GLN A 17 -11.06 -12.90 8.51
CA GLN A 17 -11.54 -13.70 7.39
C GLN A 17 -12.69 -12.96 6.72
N ILE A 18 -12.61 -12.81 5.41
CA ILE A 18 -13.64 -12.13 4.63
C ILE A 18 -14.20 -13.14 3.64
N ALA A 19 -15.51 -13.35 3.68
CA ALA A 19 -16.23 -14.20 2.73
C ALA A 19 -17.35 -13.39 2.07
N PHE A 20 -17.41 -13.45 0.74
CA PHE A 20 -18.51 -12.88 -0.02
C PHE A 20 -19.39 -14.00 -0.57
N LEU A 21 -20.69 -13.93 -0.28
CA LEU A 21 -21.68 -14.91 -0.70
C LEU A 21 -22.72 -14.24 -1.61
N GLU A 22 -23.09 -14.94 -2.66
CA GLU A 22 -24.16 -14.58 -3.58
C GLU A 22 -25.11 -15.76 -3.73
N ASP A 23 -26.38 -15.55 -3.39
CA ASP A 23 -27.43 -16.59 -3.33
C ASP A 23 -26.98 -17.81 -2.51
N GLY A 24 -26.33 -17.54 -1.37
CA GLY A 24 -25.82 -18.56 -0.45
C GLY A 24 -24.55 -19.27 -0.94
N LYS A 25 -24.05 -18.98 -2.14
CA LYS A 25 -22.82 -19.59 -2.68
C LYS A 25 -21.62 -18.68 -2.41
N LEU A 26 -20.55 -19.26 -1.86
CA LEU A 26 -19.28 -18.56 -1.68
C LEU A 26 -18.70 -18.17 -3.05
N LYS A 27 -18.48 -16.87 -3.24
CA LYS A 27 -17.89 -16.30 -4.45
C LYS A 27 -16.43 -15.89 -4.24
N GLU A 28 -16.11 -15.35 -3.07
CA GLU A 28 -14.75 -14.94 -2.73
C GLU A 28 -14.47 -15.23 -1.26
N TYR A 29 -13.25 -15.66 -0.95
CA TYR A 29 -12.78 -15.89 0.41
C TYR A 29 -11.34 -15.41 0.56
N ARG A 30 -11.08 -14.59 1.58
CA ARG A 30 -9.75 -14.04 1.88
C ARG A 30 -9.44 -14.06 3.38
N PRO A 31 -8.47 -14.87 3.81
CA PRO A 31 -7.92 -14.80 5.17
C PRO A 31 -6.73 -13.82 5.25
N GLU A 32 -6.72 -12.98 6.27
CA GLU A 32 -5.64 -12.07 6.66
C GLU A 32 -5.20 -12.42 8.09
N ARG A 33 -3.98 -12.96 8.25
CA ARG A 33 -3.43 -13.26 9.59
C ARG A 33 -3.02 -11.97 10.28
N LYS A 34 -3.49 -11.74 11.51
CA LYS A 34 -3.08 -10.66 12.41
C LYS A 34 -1.78 -10.99 13.16
N ASN A 35 -0.78 -11.52 12.45
CA ASN A 35 0.51 -11.84 13.05
C ASN A 35 1.32 -10.54 13.24
N GLY A 36 1.07 -9.84 14.34
CA GLY A 36 1.60 -8.49 14.56
C GLY A 36 0.83 -7.43 13.75
N LYS A 37 1.09 -6.15 14.04
CA LYS A 37 0.63 -5.07 13.17
C LYS A 37 1.26 -5.33 11.79
N ASN A 38 0.47 -5.71 10.79
CA ASN A 38 0.93 -5.77 9.41
C ASN A 38 1.52 -4.40 9.07
N ILE A 39 2.85 -4.34 8.91
CA ILE A 39 3.55 -3.08 8.67
C ILE A 39 3.86 -2.89 7.18
N LEU A 40 3.58 -3.88 6.34
CA LEU A 40 3.84 -3.81 4.92
C LEU A 40 3.06 -2.65 4.29
N GLY A 41 3.75 -1.80 3.54
CA GLY A 41 3.15 -0.62 2.93
C GLY A 41 3.03 0.59 3.87
N ASN A 42 3.18 0.42 5.19
CA ASN A 42 3.21 1.55 6.13
C ASN A 42 4.40 2.46 5.82
N ILE A 43 4.18 3.75 6.06
CA ILE A 43 5.17 4.80 5.86
C ILE A 43 5.51 5.40 7.23
N TYR A 44 6.80 5.53 7.49
CA TYR A 44 7.35 6.06 8.73
C TYR A 44 8.21 7.29 8.45
N LYS A 45 8.23 8.20 9.42
CA LYS A 45 9.33 9.15 9.60
C LYS A 45 10.38 8.44 10.43
N GLY A 46 11.39 7.91 9.77
CA GLY A 46 12.49 7.20 10.42
C GLY A 46 13.67 8.12 10.73
N LYS A 47 14.55 7.65 11.62
CA LYS A 47 15.82 8.30 11.95
C LYS A 47 16.96 7.37 11.59
N VAL A 48 17.91 7.83 10.78
CA VAL A 48 19.09 7.03 10.42
C VAL A 48 19.93 6.82 11.68
N GLU A 49 20.07 5.58 12.11
CA GLU A 49 20.88 5.24 13.29
C GLU A 49 22.35 5.06 12.90
N ASN A 50 22.60 4.29 11.84
CA ASN A 50 23.95 4.01 11.38
C ASN A 50 23.99 3.78 9.87
N VAL A 51 25.15 4.04 9.25
CA VAL A 51 25.39 3.86 7.81
C VAL A 51 26.53 2.86 7.60
N LEU A 52 26.24 1.79 6.86
CA LEU A 52 27.15 0.68 6.60
C LEU A 52 27.73 0.77 5.20
N LYS A 53 28.93 1.37 5.08
CA LYS A 53 29.63 1.55 3.79
C LYS A 53 29.84 0.23 3.04
N GLY A 54 30.24 -0.84 3.73
CA GLY A 54 30.52 -2.14 3.10
C GLY A 54 29.28 -2.80 2.47
N MET A 55 28.09 -2.49 2.96
CA MET A 55 26.82 -3.06 2.49
C MET A 55 26.01 -2.10 1.60
N GLN A 56 26.52 -0.87 1.38
CA GLN A 56 25.76 0.21 0.74
C GLN A 56 24.35 0.36 1.33
N ALA A 57 24.24 0.33 2.66
CA ALA A 57 22.97 0.35 3.37
C ALA A 57 23.03 1.21 4.64
N ALA A 58 21.86 1.53 5.19
CA ALA A 58 21.71 2.20 6.48
C ALA A 58 20.68 1.50 7.35
N PHE A 59 20.90 1.54 8.66
CA PHE A 59 19.89 1.21 9.65
C PHE A 59 19.04 2.44 9.95
N VAL A 60 17.73 2.28 9.85
CA VAL A 60 16.76 3.33 10.12
C VAL A 60 15.87 2.90 11.27
N ASP A 61 15.89 3.65 12.37
CA ASP A 61 14.93 3.50 13.45
C ASP A 61 13.57 4.02 12.96
N ILE A 62 12.56 3.15 13.02
CA ILE A 62 11.17 3.43 12.63
C ILE A 62 10.20 3.31 13.82
N GLY A 63 10.72 3.25 15.06
CA GLY A 63 9.93 3.18 16.29
C GLY A 63 9.36 1.79 16.58
N LEU A 64 9.97 0.75 16.01
CA LEU A 64 9.62 -0.65 16.24
C LEU A 64 10.76 -1.36 16.98
N ASN A 65 10.53 -2.60 17.42
CA ASN A 65 11.50 -3.40 18.18
C ASN A 65 12.82 -3.69 17.42
N LYS A 66 12.87 -3.45 16.11
CA LYS A 66 14.06 -3.62 15.27
C LYS A 66 14.14 -2.48 14.26
N ASN A 67 15.36 -1.99 14.03
CA ASN A 67 15.65 -1.06 12.94
C ASN A 67 15.38 -1.69 11.58
N ALA A 68 14.97 -0.87 10.63
CA ALA A 68 14.81 -1.26 9.24
C ALA A 68 16.11 -1.10 8.44
N PHE A 69 16.28 -1.91 7.40
CA PHE A 69 17.35 -1.76 6.42
C PHE A 69 16.88 -0.92 5.24
N LEU A 70 17.61 0.14 4.94
CA LEU A 70 17.49 0.95 3.74
C LEU A 70 18.74 0.75 2.88
N PHE A 71 18.62 0.09 1.73
CA PHE A 71 19.72 -0.07 0.78
C PHE A 71 19.82 1.15 -0.14
N LEU A 72 21.02 1.44 -0.65
CA LEU A 72 21.25 2.54 -1.59
C LEU A 72 20.34 2.46 -2.83
N GLU A 73 20.14 1.25 -3.37
CA GLU A 73 19.23 1.00 -4.51
C GLU A 73 17.76 1.36 -4.21
N ASP A 74 17.40 1.41 -2.92
CA ASP A 74 16.06 1.79 -2.48
C ASP A 74 15.96 3.30 -2.14
N VAL A 75 17.03 4.08 -2.38
CA VAL A 75 17.05 5.55 -2.20
C VAL A 75 16.89 6.26 -3.54
N VAL A 76 15.77 6.95 -3.72
CA VAL A 76 15.44 7.66 -4.97
C VAL A 76 16.48 8.73 -5.33
N GLY A 77 16.92 8.73 -6.60
CA GLY A 77 17.70 9.82 -7.21
C GLY A 77 19.18 9.88 -6.77
N ARG A 78 19.74 8.76 -6.31
CA ARG A 78 21.09 8.70 -5.70
C ARG A 78 21.96 7.54 -6.20
N GLU A 79 21.64 6.99 -7.36
CA GLU A 79 22.27 5.78 -7.92
C GLU A 79 23.78 5.92 -8.14
N ASP A 80 24.27 7.13 -8.45
CA ASP A 80 25.70 7.40 -8.71
C ASP A 80 26.53 7.71 -7.44
N LYS A 81 25.96 7.59 -6.24
CA LYS A 81 26.62 8.01 -4.99
C LYS A 81 26.75 6.85 -4.02
N SER A 82 27.77 6.89 -3.17
CA SER A 82 27.87 5.95 -2.04
C SER A 82 26.83 6.27 -0.97
N ILE A 83 26.34 5.25 -0.25
CA ILE A 83 25.37 5.46 0.84
C ILE A 83 25.83 6.49 1.89
N THR A 84 27.14 6.55 2.16
CA THR A 84 27.76 7.50 3.10
C THR A 84 27.72 8.95 2.63
N GLN A 85 27.53 9.20 1.34
CA GLN A 85 27.32 10.55 0.79
C GLN A 85 25.85 10.95 0.78
N VAL A 86 24.94 9.97 0.91
CA VAL A 86 23.49 10.14 0.76
C VAL A 86 22.80 10.26 2.11
N LEU A 87 23.23 9.48 3.10
CA LEU A 87 22.64 9.42 4.44
C LEU A 87 23.69 9.68 5.51
N LYS A 88 23.27 10.32 6.60
CA LYS A 88 24.08 10.56 7.80
C LYS A 88 23.35 10.07 9.04
N PRO A 89 24.05 9.54 10.06
CA PRO A 89 23.45 9.27 11.37
C PRO A 89 22.72 10.49 11.93
N GLY A 90 21.56 10.27 12.53
CA GLY A 90 20.65 11.29 13.04
C GLY A 90 19.72 11.94 12.02
N GLN A 91 19.93 11.71 10.71
CA GLN A 91 19.10 12.27 9.66
C GLN A 91 17.67 11.68 9.70
N GLU A 92 16.66 12.55 9.59
CA GLU A 92 15.27 12.12 9.41
C GLU A 92 15.01 11.73 7.95
N VAL A 93 14.30 10.63 7.73
CA VAL A 93 14.03 10.09 6.40
C VAL A 93 12.63 9.50 6.32
N MET A 94 11.89 9.80 5.24
CA MET A 94 10.60 9.18 4.96
C MET A 94 10.85 7.82 4.31
N VAL A 95 10.31 6.76 4.90
CA VAL A 95 10.54 5.39 4.44
C VAL A 95 9.26 4.56 4.44
N GLN A 96 9.06 3.75 3.40
CA GLN A 96 7.97 2.78 3.29
C GLN A 96 8.50 1.36 3.46
N VAL A 97 7.79 0.54 4.23
CA VAL A 97 8.13 -0.88 4.41
C VAL A 97 7.77 -1.67 3.16
N THR A 98 8.76 -2.33 2.56
CA THR A 98 8.61 -3.15 1.35
C THR A 98 8.71 -4.65 1.64
N LYS A 99 9.38 -5.03 2.73
CA LYS A 99 9.42 -6.42 3.22
C LYS A 99 9.36 -6.44 4.74
N GLU A 100 8.53 -7.32 5.28
CA GLU A 100 8.45 -7.55 6.71
C GLU A 100 9.69 -8.26 7.26
N ALA A 101 9.88 -8.16 8.57
CA ALA A 101 10.87 -8.94 9.29
C ALA A 101 10.49 -10.44 9.24
N ILE A 102 11.39 -11.29 8.75
CA ILE A 102 11.23 -12.75 8.82
C ILE A 102 12.24 -13.30 9.81
N GLY A 103 11.75 -13.77 10.96
CA GLY A 103 12.57 -14.32 12.05
C GLY A 103 13.53 -13.27 12.62
N LEU A 104 14.85 -13.52 12.47
CA LEU A 104 15.88 -12.57 12.92
C LEU A 104 16.06 -11.38 11.98
N LYS A 105 15.62 -11.46 10.72
CA LYS A 105 15.83 -10.41 9.72
C LYS A 105 15.03 -9.16 10.06
N SER A 106 15.67 -8.00 9.92
CA SER A 106 15.01 -6.70 10.02
C SER A 106 14.12 -6.40 8.80
N PRO A 107 13.10 -5.53 8.94
CA PRO A 107 12.29 -5.08 7.81
C PRO A 107 13.16 -4.38 6.75
N ARG A 108 12.78 -4.49 5.46
CA ARG A 108 13.37 -3.68 4.38
C ARG A 108 12.46 -2.51 4.08
N VAL A 109 13.07 -1.34 3.87
CA VAL A 109 12.35 -0.11 3.54
C VAL A 109 12.93 0.58 2.31
N THR A 110 12.14 1.48 1.72
CA THR A 110 12.54 2.33 0.58
C THR A 110 12.14 3.78 0.79
N THR A 111 12.85 4.72 0.18
CA THR A 111 12.38 6.12 0.06
C THR A 111 11.50 6.35 -1.17
N ASN A 112 11.38 5.34 -2.05
CA ASN A 112 10.50 5.36 -3.21
C ASN A 112 9.06 5.04 -2.80
N ILE A 113 8.38 6.04 -2.23
CA ILE A 113 7.03 5.89 -1.71
C ILE A 113 6.05 5.55 -2.84
N SER A 114 5.16 4.61 -2.56
CA SER A 114 4.08 4.17 -3.44
C SER A 114 2.75 4.18 -2.68
N ILE A 115 1.70 4.72 -3.30
CA ILE A 115 0.36 4.80 -2.69
C ILE A 115 -0.63 4.13 -3.65
N PRO A 116 -1.08 2.90 -3.35
CA PRO A 116 -1.99 2.18 -4.23
C PRO A 116 -3.43 2.66 -4.07
N GLY A 117 -4.05 3.07 -5.18
CA GLY A 117 -5.50 3.33 -5.31
C GLY A 117 -6.22 2.17 -6.00
N GLU A 118 -7.52 2.32 -6.29
CA GLU A 118 -8.32 1.26 -6.92
C GLU A 118 -7.81 0.92 -8.32
N TYR A 119 -7.46 1.91 -9.12
CA TYR A 119 -7.10 1.79 -10.53
C TYR A 119 -5.63 2.11 -10.82
N VAL A 120 -5.01 2.96 -10.01
CA VAL A 120 -3.62 3.39 -10.21
C VAL A 120 -2.78 3.22 -8.94
N VAL A 121 -1.46 3.25 -9.10
CA VAL A 121 -0.52 3.48 -8.00
C VAL A 121 0.14 4.82 -8.24
N LEU A 122 0.04 5.72 -7.27
CA LEU A 122 0.75 7.00 -7.29
C LEU A 122 2.18 6.80 -6.77
N MET A 123 3.16 7.30 -7.52
CA MET A 123 4.58 7.25 -7.19
C MET A 123 5.11 8.69 -7.07
N PRO A 124 5.06 9.33 -5.88
CA PRO A 124 5.30 10.77 -5.76
C PRO A 124 6.73 11.23 -6.08
N PHE A 125 7.70 10.31 -6.06
CA PHE A 125 9.11 10.60 -6.27
C PHE A 125 9.68 10.05 -7.59
N MET A 126 8.82 9.52 -8.46
CA MET A 126 9.20 9.04 -9.79
C MET A 126 8.54 9.91 -10.85
N ASN A 127 9.03 9.94 -12.09
CA ASN A 127 8.42 10.70 -13.17
C ASN A 127 8.25 9.84 -14.43
N TYR A 128 7.50 8.74 -14.31
CA TYR A 128 7.19 7.85 -15.41
C TYR A 128 5.74 7.37 -15.36
N VAL A 129 5.27 6.85 -16.49
CA VAL A 129 4.01 6.08 -16.59
C VAL A 129 4.36 4.63 -16.87
N ASN A 130 3.75 3.71 -16.13
CA ASN A 130 3.81 2.29 -16.40
C ASN A 130 2.42 1.67 -16.43
N VAL A 131 2.26 0.58 -17.17
CA VAL A 131 1.03 -0.22 -17.22
C VAL A 131 1.34 -1.63 -16.77
N SER A 132 0.57 -2.15 -15.82
CA SER A 132 0.72 -3.50 -15.25
C SER A 132 1.03 -4.53 -16.32
N HIS A 133 2.05 -5.36 -16.10
CA HIS A 133 2.42 -6.45 -17.02
C HIS A 133 1.30 -7.49 -17.22
N ARG A 134 0.33 -7.57 -16.30
CA ARG A 134 -0.85 -8.45 -16.42
C ARG A 134 -1.87 -7.99 -17.46
N ILE A 135 -1.73 -6.77 -17.99
CA ILE A 135 -2.53 -6.29 -19.12
C ILE A 135 -1.72 -6.60 -20.38
N GLU A 136 -2.07 -7.68 -21.06
CA GLU A 136 -1.28 -8.23 -22.18
C GLU A 136 -1.65 -7.60 -23.52
N ASN A 137 -2.93 -7.22 -23.71
CA ASN A 137 -3.41 -6.68 -24.99
C ASN A 137 -2.70 -5.33 -25.30
N PRO A 138 -1.95 -5.22 -26.41
CA PRO A 138 -1.21 -4.01 -26.74
C PRO A 138 -2.06 -2.75 -26.91
N ALA A 139 -3.28 -2.88 -27.45
CA ALA A 139 -4.19 -1.75 -27.64
C ALA A 139 -4.69 -1.20 -26.30
N ASP A 140 -5.07 -2.09 -25.37
CA ASP A 140 -5.48 -1.70 -24.01
C ASP A 140 -4.31 -1.02 -23.27
N ARG A 141 -3.09 -1.57 -23.41
CA ARG A 141 -1.89 -0.96 -22.82
C ARG A 141 -1.63 0.43 -23.37
N ALA A 142 -1.71 0.61 -24.68
CA ALA A 142 -1.49 1.90 -25.33
C ALA A 142 -2.51 2.94 -24.87
N LYS A 143 -3.80 2.56 -24.85
CA LYS A 143 -4.89 3.41 -24.37
C LYS A 143 -4.70 3.84 -22.91
N LEU A 144 -4.40 2.90 -22.02
CA LEU A 144 -4.19 3.21 -20.60
C LEU A 144 -2.93 4.05 -20.37
N ALA A 145 -1.87 3.83 -21.13
CA ALA A 145 -0.67 4.66 -21.06
C ALA A 145 -0.95 6.10 -21.51
N GLU A 146 -1.80 6.30 -22.51
CA GLU A 146 -2.23 7.63 -22.97
C GLU A 146 -3.06 8.36 -21.90
N ILE A 147 -4.07 7.69 -21.34
CA ILE A 147 -4.88 8.20 -20.22
C ILE A 147 -3.96 8.57 -19.05
N ALA A 148 -3.05 7.67 -18.67
CA ALA A 148 -2.13 7.89 -17.58
C ALA A 148 -1.23 9.11 -17.82
N ARG A 149 -0.70 9.31 -19.05
CA ARG A 149 0.12 10.48 -19.38
C ARG A 149 -0.66 11.79 -19.27
N ARG A 150 -1.94 11.81 -19.69
CA ARG A 150 -2.81 12.99 -19.54
C ARG A 150 -3.09 13.34 -18.09
N LEU A 151 -3.39 12.32 -17.28
CA LEU A 151 -3.81 12.51 -15.88
C LEU A 151 -2.64 12.57 -14.89
N LYS A 152 -1.41 12.27 -15.33
CA LYS A 152 -0.22 12.23 -14.48
C LYS A 152 0.04 13.59 -13.82
N PRO A 153 0.11 13.66 -12.48
CA PRO A 153 0.56 14.87 -11.80
C PRO A 153 1.99 15.23 -12.19
N GLU A 154 2.31 16.53 -12.16
CA GLU A 154 3.65 17.02 -12.46
C GLU A 154 4.67 16.47 -11.45
N GLY A 155 5.84 16.04 -11.95
CA GLY A 155 6.91 15.48 -11.11
C GLY A 155 6.62 14.11 -10.47
N MET A 156 5.43 13.53 -10.68
CA MET A 156 5.03 12.24 -10.12
C MET A 156 4.87 11.16 -11.18
N GLY A 157 4.83 9.90 -10.72
CA GLY A 157 4.67 8.72 -11.56
C GLY A 157 3.34 8.04 -11.31
N LEU A 158 2.86 7.33 -12.33
CA LEU A 158 1.63 6.53 -12.26
C LEU A 158 1.87 5.12 -12.78
N ILE A 159 1.34 4.14 -12.06
CA ILE A 159 1.28 2.75 -12.52
C ILE A 159 -0.18 2.34 -12.67
N MET A 160 -0.61 2.04 -13.89
CA MET A 160 -1.96 1.54 -14.17
C MET A 160 -2.08 0.09 -13.69
N ARG A 161 -3.03 -0.18 -12.79
CA ARG A 161 -3.29 -1.52 -12.24
C ARG A 161 -4.14 -2.35 -13.19
N THR A 162 -4.19 -3.66 -13.00
CA THR A 162 -5.05 -4.56 -13.82
C THR A 162 -6.53 -4.17 -13.77
N SER A 163 -6.99 -3.62 -12.64
CA SER A 163 -8.35 -3.11 -12.43
C SER A 163 -8.71 -1.94 -13.35
N SER A 164 -7.74 -1.19 -13.90
CA SER A 164 -8.03 -0.04 -14.76
C SER A 164 -8.47 -0.42 -16.18
N LYS A 165 -8.34 -1.70 -16.58
CA LYS A 165 -8.63 -2.17 -17.94
C LYS A 165 -10.00 -1.73 -18.47
N ASN A 166 -11.01 -1.76 -17.60
CA ASN A 166 -12.39 -1.44 -17.95
C ASN A 166 -12.89 -0.15 -17.27
N ALA A 167 -12.01 0.58 -16.59
CA ALA A 167 -12.37 1.80 -15.88
C ALA A 167 -12.56 2.97 -16.85
N LYS A 168 -13.49 3.86 -16.53
CA LYS A 168 -13.63 5.14 -17.23
C LYS A 168 -12.49 6.09 -16.83
N GLU A 169 -12.17 7.03 -17.71
CA GLU A 169 -11.10 8.02 -17.46
C GLU A 169 -11.42 8.87 -16.21
N GLU A 170 -12.71 9.19 -16.01
CA GLU A 170 -13.19 9.93 -14.84
C GLU A 170 -12.95 9.17 -13.53
N GLU A 171 -13.19 7.85 -13.51
CA GLU A 171 -12.96 7.01 -12.32
C GLU A 171 -11.47 6.96 -11.97
N ILE A 172 -10.60 6.87 -12.98
CA ILE A 172 -9.14 6.93 -12.81
C ILE A 172 -8.72 8.29 -12.26
N LYS A 173 -9.29 9.37 -12.78
CA LYS A 173 -9.01 10.74 -12.31
C LYS A 173 -9.42 10.92 -10.84
N GLU A 174 -10.61 10.49 -10.46
CA GLU A 174 -11.06 10.54 -9.07
C GLU A 174 -10.16 9.72 -8.12
N ASP A 175 -9.67 8.56 -8.57
CA ASP A 175 -8.73 7.75 -7.81
C ASP A 175 -7.40 8.50 -7.59
N ILE A 176 -6.86 9.15 -8.64
CA ILE A 176 -5.66 9.99 -8.54
C ILE A 176 -5.86 11.15 -7.56
N GLU A 177 -7.00 11.85 -7.61
CA GLU A 177 -7.30 12.98 -6.71
C GLU A 177 -7.37 12.53 -5.23
N LYS A 178 -7.95 11.35 -4.97
CA LYS A 178 -7.96 10.75 -3.63
C LYS A 178 -6.54 10.44 -3.16
N LEU A 179 -5.70 9.83 -4.01
CA LEU A 179 -4.32 9.50 -3.68
C LEU A 179 -3.46 10.75 -3.43
N LEU A 180 -3.66 11.82 -4.19
CA LEU A 180 -3.01 13.11 -3.95
C LEU A 180 -3.38 13.67 -2.57
N SER A 181 -4.65 13.59 -2.19
CA SER A 181 -5.11 14.00 -0.86
C SER A 181 -4.48 13.17 0.27
N VAL A 182 -4.28 11.86 0.06
CA VAL A 182 -3.53 11.00 0.99
C VAL A 182 -2.07 11.42 1.07
N TYR A 183 -1.44 11.71 -0.07
CA TYR A 183 -0.04 12.14 -0.12
C TYR A 183 0.20 13.48 0.60
N GLU A 184 -0.71 14.44 0.46
CA GLU A 184 -0.61 15.70 1.21
C GLU A 184 -0.60 15.47 2.72
N LYS A 185 -1.48 14.59 3.23
CA LYS A 185 -1.50 14.21 4.66
C LYS A 185 -0.20 13.52 5.08
N ILE A 186 0.37 12.65 4.24
CA ILE A 186 1.67 12.01 4.50
C ILE A 186 2.77 13.07 4.64
N LYS A 187 2.83 14.04 3.72
CA LYS A 187 3.81 15.14 3.78
C LYS A 187 3.62 16.01 5.02
N GLU A 188 2.38 16.32 5.38
CA GLU A 188 2.05 17.08 6.59
C GLU A 188 2.50 16.32 7.84
N ASN A 189 2.15 15.04 7.98
CA ASN A 189 2.56 14.20 9.09
C ASN A 189 4.09 14.10 9.20
N PHE A 190 4.82 14.00 8.08
CA PHE A 190 6.29 13.99 8.10
C PHE A 190 6.89 15.29 8.66
N LYS A 191 6.25 16.44 8.39
CA LYS A 191 6.69 17.74 8.94
C LYS A 191 6.37 17.88 10.43
N LEU A 192 5.17 17.46 10.84
CA LEU A 192 4.63 17.74 12.17
C LEU A 192 5.00 16.69 13.23
N LEU A 193 5.08 15.41 12.86
CA LEU A 193 5.32 14.34 13.81
C LEU A 193 6.81 14.22 14.17
N PRO A 194 7.14 13.83 15.40
CA PRO A 194 8.52 13.57 15.81
C PRO A 194 9.08 12.32 15.10
N SER A 195 10.40 12.19 15.06
CA SER A 195 11.07 10.95 14.64
C SER A 195 11.53 10.12 15.85
N PRO A 196 11.36 8.78 15.84
CA PRO A 196 10.65 8.00 14.84
C PRO A 196 9.12 8.02 15.04
N SER A 197 8.34 7.97 13.96
CA SER A 197 6.87 7.84 14.04
C SER A 197 6.25 7.18 12.81
N LEU A 198 5.10 6.53 13.00
CA LEU A 198 4.22 6.09 11.91
C LEU A 198 3.49 7.30 11.34
N ILE A 199 3.68 7.59 10.06
CA ILE A 199 3.05 8.74 9.38
C ILE A 199 1.88 8.34 8.49
N TYR A 200 1.83 7.08 8.05
CA TYR A 200 0.71 6.49 7.33
C TYR A 200 0.67 4.98 7.54
N SER A 201 -0.52 4.47 7.83
CA SER A 201 -0.81 3.03 7.91
C SER A 201 -1.59 2.61 6.67
N GLU A 202 -1.13 1.55 6.01
CA GLU A 202 -1.92 0.90 4.98
C GLU A 202 -3.18 0.30 5.64
N GLU A 203 -4.35 0.52 5.03
CA GLU A 203 -5.60 0.00 5.59
C GLU A 203 -5.64 -1.53 5.51
N SER A 204 -6.11 -2.17 6.59
CA SER A 204 -6.38 -3.62 6.58
C SER A 204 -7.33 -3.98 5.44
N ILE A 205 -7.20 -5.21 4.93
CA ILE A 205 -8.04 -5.69 3.81
C ILE A 205 -9.52 -5.61 4.21
N ALA A 206 -9.86 -5.87 5.47
CA ALA A 206 -11.22 -5.74 5.99
C ALA A 206 -11.83 -4.35 5.80
N VAL A 207 -11.07 -3.30 6.11
CA VAL A 207 -11.53 -1.91 5.97
C VAL A 207 -11.71 -1.53 4.49
N LYS A 208 -10.81 -2.00 3.61
CA LYS A 208 -10.94 -1.80 2.16
C LYS A 208 -12.21 -2.47 1.62
N TYR A 209 -12.44 -3.73 2.00
CA TYR A 209 -13.64 -4.48 1.57
C TYR A 209 -14.94 -3.84 2.06
N LEU A 210 -15.00 -3.42 3.33
CA LEU A 210 -16.16 -2.71 3.86
C LEU A 210 -16.52 -1.47 3.03
N ARG A 211 -15.52 -0.67 2.67
CA ARG A 211 -15.73 0.56 1.88
C ARG A 211 -16.14 0.29 0.44
N ASP A 212 -15.51 -0.69 -0.21
CA ASP A 212 -15.83 -1.04 -1.59
C ASP A 212 -17.25 -1.61 -1.70
N TYR A 213 -17.69 -2.37 -0.69
CA TYR A 213 -19.03 -2.96 -0.67
C TYR A 213 -20.13 -1.96 -0.29
N GLN A 214 -19.88 -1.03 0.63
CA GLN A 214 -20.82 0.06 0.93
C GLN A 214 -21.12 0.94 -0.29
N LYS A 215 -20.17 1.07 -1.23
CA LYS A 215 -20.37 1.83 -2.48
C LYS A 215 -21.17 1.08 -3.55
N LYS A 216 -21.24 -0.26 -3.51
CA LYS A 216 -21.68 -1.10 -4.65
C LYS A 216 -23.00 -1.87 -4.45
N SER A 217 -23.69 -1.83 -3.29
CA SER A 217 -24.86 -2.73 -3.08
C SER A 217 -25.79 -2.42 -1.89
N ASP A 218 -27.08 -2.79 -2.01
CA ASP A 218 -28.04 -3.11 -0.93
C ASP A 218 -27.68 -4.45 -0.21
N ALA A 219 -26.39 -4.74 0.02
CA ALA A 219 -25.97 -6.02 0.60
C ALA A 219 -26.07 -5.99 2.13
N ASP A 220 -26.54 -7.09 2.72
CA ASP A 220 -26.49 -7.25 4.18
C ASP A 220 -25.05 -7.54 4.61
N ILE A 221 -24.47 -6.61 5.39
CA ILE A 221 -23.15 -6.76 5.97
C ILE A 221 -23.30 -7.45 7.32
N THR A 222 -22.71 -8.63 7.47
CA THR A 222 -22.64 -9.35 8.74
C THR A 222 -21.20 -9.32 9.25
N ILE A 223 -20.98 -8.54 10.31
CA ILE A 223 -19.69 -8.53 11.03
C ILE A 223 -19.81 -9.53 12.17
N ILE A 224 -18.95 -10.54 12.17
CA ILE A 224 -18.84 -11.54 13.21
C ILE A 224 -17.54 -11.26 13.97
N LEU A 225 -17.66 -10.96 15.26
CA LEU A 225 -16.51 -10.71 16.12
C LEU A 225 -16.24 -11.98 16.93
N GLY A 226 -15.19 -12.72 16.56
CA GLY A 226 -14.45 -13.63 17.44
C GLY A 226 -15.29 -14.64 18.23
N LYS A 227 -16.37 -15.17 17.65
CA LYS A 227 -17.02 -16.37 18.19
C LYS A 227 -16.99 -17.41 17.11
N ASN A 228 -16.14 -18.43 17.27
CA ASN A 228 -16.06 -19.66 16.48
C ASN A 228 -17.35 -19.91 15.67
N VAL A 229 -17.41 -19.39 14.44
CA VAL A 229 -18.52 -19.69 13.54
C VAL A 229 -18.11 -20.94 12.81
N SER A 230 -18.61 -22.07 13.31
CA SER A 230 -18.66 -23.30 12.52
C SER A 230 -19.46 -22.97 11.26
N LEU A 231 -18.79 -22.90 10.11
CA LEU A 231 -19.47 -22.92 8.82
C LEU A 231 -19.90 -24.36 8.56
N GLU A 232 -20.90 -24.83 9.31
CA GLU A 232 -21.68 -26.01 8.95
C GLU A 232 -23.02 -25.54 8.39
N GLY A 233 -23.28 -25.93 7.15
CA GLY A 233 -24.45 -25.59 6.35
C GLY A 233 -24.23 -25.94 4.90
#